data_AF-F4WEW1-F1
#
_entry.id   AF-F4WEW1-F1
#
_cell.length_a   1.000
_cell.length_b   1.000
_cell.length_c   1.000
_cell.angle_alpha   90.00
_cell.angle_beta   90.00
_cell.angle_gamma   90.00
#
_symmetry.space_group_name_H-M   'P 1'
#
loop_
_entity.id
_entity.type
_entity.pdbx_description
1 polymer ?
#
loop_
_entity_poly.entity_id
_entity_poly.type
_entity_poly.pdbx_seq_one_letter_code
_entity_poly.pdbx_strand_id
1 'polypeptide(L)'
;MSSFVPTNYDLRTALVFCYHLKKTAAESHRMLVEAYMLVNMLLVKQCFEWFKKFKSGDFDVRNEERGKPPKKFTDNELQALLDEDDTQTQQELADQLNVTQKTISIRLKAMGKIQKVGKWKTARKSKNHL
;
A
#
# COMPACT_ATOMS: atom_id res chain seq x y z
N MET A 1 18.32 31.74 -5.34
CA MET A 1 17.88 30.68 -4.40
C MET A 1 17.79 29.37 -5.15
N SER A 2 18.20 28.26 -4.54
CA SER A 2 18.16 26.93 -5.17
C SER A 2 16.71 26.54 -5.49
N SER A 3 16.46 25.99 -6.68
CA SER A 3 15.16 25.49 -7.13
C SER A 3 14.88 24.05 -6.64
N PHE A 4 15.75 23.51 -5.80
CA PHE A 4 15.65 22.14 -5.33
C PHE A 4 14.51 22.00 -4.32
N VAL A 5 13.57 21.11 -4.63
CA VAL A 5 12.46 20.74 -3.75
C VAL A 5 12.72 19.32 -3.24
N PRO A 6 13.04 19.13 -1.94
CA PRO A 6 13.34 17.81 -1.40
C PRO A 6 12.11 16.91 -1.41
N THR A 7 12.32 15.63 -1.71
CA THR A 7 11.33 14.57 -1.52
C THR A 7 11.33 14.07 -0.07
N ASN A 8 10.34 13.25 0.30
CA ASN A 8 10.35 12.58 1.62
C ASN A 8 11.60 11.73 1.85
N TYR A 9 12.16 11.15 0.79
CA TYR A 9 13.38 10.34 0.88
C TYR A 9 14.58 11.22 1.23
N ASP A 10 14.71 12.38 0.57
CA ASP A 10 15.78 13.35 0.82
C ASP A 10 15.74 13.87 2.27
N LEU A 11 14.53 14.20 2.75
CA LEU A 11 14.35 14.71 4.10
C LEU A 11 14.70 13.66 5.17
N ARG A 12 14.31 12.39 4.98
CA ARG A 12 14.67 11.30 5.91
C ARG A 12 16.16 11.02 5.90
N THR A 13 16.79 11.07 4.73
CA THR A 13 18.24 10.93 4.59
C THR A 13 18.96 12.06 5.32
N ALA A 14 18.48 13.29 5.19
CA ALA A 14 19.02 14.42 5.93
C ALA A 14 18.83 14.27 7.46
N LEU A 15 17.73 13.67 7.93
CA LEU A 15 17.55 13.37 9.35
C LEU A 15 18.57 12.35 9.88
N VAL A 16 18.97 11.35 9.07
CA VAL A 16 20.06 10.42 9.43
C VAL A 16 21.36 11.21 9.63
N PHE A 17 21.67 12.12 8.72
CA PHE A 17 22.84 13.01 8.84
C PHE A 17 22.78 13.85 10.13
N CYS A 18 21.66 14.52 10.42
CA CYS A 18 21.49 15.30 11.65
C CYS A 18 21.62 14.44 12.91
N TYR A 19 21.14 13.20 12.89
CA TYR A 19 21.28 12.25 13.99
C TYR A 19 22.76 11.92 14.27
N HIS A 20 23.57 11.69 13.23
CA HIS A 20 25.01 11.47 13.38
C HIS A 20 25.75 12.71 13.90
N LEU A 21 25.28 13.91 13.57
CA LEU A 21 25.74 15.18 14.15
C LEU A 21 25.32 15.40 15.62
N LYS A 22 24.69 14.40 16.26
CA LYS A 22 24.20 14.46 17.65
C LYS A 22 23.17 15.57 17.88
N LYS A 23 22.47 16.01 16.83
CA LYS A 23 21.35 16.93 16.95
C LYS A 23 20.13 16.22 17.53
N THR A 24 19.24 16.97 18.14
CA THR A 24 17.93 16.48 18.56
C THR A 24 16.93 16.50 17.39
N ALA A 25 15.82 15.78 17.50
CA ALA A 25 14.77 15.78 16.48
C ALA A 25 14.21 17.20 16.23
N ALA A 26 14.09 18.01 17.28
CA ALA A 26 13.59 19.38 17.21
C ALA A 26 14.58 20.32 16.50
N GLU A 27 15.87 20.22 16.82
CA GLU A 27 16.92 20.99 16.12
C GLU A 27 17.00 20.59 14.65
N SER A 28 16.96 19.30 14.36
CA SER A 28 16.99 18.77 12.98
C SER A 28 15.79 19.27 12.18
N HIS A 29 14.59 19.28 12.77
CA HIS A 29 13.41 19.87 12.16
C HIS A 29 13.61 21.36 11.85
N ARG A 30 14.14 22.16 12.80
CA ARG A 30 14.41 23.59 12.58
C ARG A 30 15.41 23.80 11.43
N MET A 31 16.50 23.04 11.42
CA MET A 31 17.52 23.11 10.35
C MET A 31 16.92 22.79 8.98
N LEU A 32 16.06 21.77 8.89
CA LEU A 32 15.41 21.41 7.62
C LEU A 32 14.39 22.45 7.15
N VAL A 33 13.60 23.04 8.06
CA VAL A 33 12.66 24.12 7.73
C VAL A 33 13.41 25.36 7.25
N GLU A 34 14.53 25.71 7.89
CA GLU A 34 15.35 26.85 7.50
C GLU A 34 16.03 26.62 6.13
N ALA A 35 16.61 25.44 5.91
CA ALA A 35 17.32 25.11 4.67
C ALA A 35 16.40 25.02 3.44
N TYR A 36 15.19 24.46 3.62
CA TYR A 36 14.29 24.18 2.50
C TYR A 36 13.05 25.09 2.45
N MET A 37 12.85 25.96 3.44
CA MET A 37 11.67 26.85 3.54
C MET A 37 10.32 26.12 3.45
N LEU A 38 10.28 24.83 3.84
CA LEU A 38 9.12 23.95 3.69
C LEU A 38 8.42 23.73 5.04
N VAL A 39 7.37 24.49 5.28
CA VAL A 39 6.56 24.49 6.51
C VAL A 39 5.82 23.16 6.75
N ASN A 40 5.65 22.31 5.73
CA ASN A 40 4.56 21.30 5.75
C ASN A 40 4.95 19.83 5.54
N MET A 41 6.22 19.49 5.24
CA MET A 41 6.51 18.14 4.71
C MET A 41 6.92 17.10 5.76
N LEU A 42 7.58 17.51 6.85
CA LEU A 42 7.74 16.67 8.04
C LEU A 42 7.15 17.37 9.24
N LEU A 43 5.97 16.92 9.70
CA LEU A 43 5.51 17.34 11.03
C LEU A 43 6.59 17.00 12.04
N VAL A 44 6.81 17.85 13.04
CA VAL A 44 7.73 17.59 14.17
C VAL A 44 7.60 16.16 14.69
N LYS A 45 6.36 15.64 14.78
CA LYS A 45 6.04 14.25 15.14
C LYS A 45 6.76 13.22 14.28
N GLN A 46 6.80 13.40 12.96
CA GLN A 46 7.50 12.49 12.04
C GLN A 46 9.01 12.50 12.29
N CYS A 47 9.62 13.67 12.56
CA CYS A 47 11.04 13.72 12.96
C CYS A 47 11.29 12.91 14.24
N PHE A 48 10.40 13.00 15.23
CA PHE A 48 10.51 12.20 16.45
C PHE A 48 10.41 10.68 16.20
N GLU A 49 9.47 10.23 15.36
CA GLU A 49 9.34 8.81 15.01
C GLU A 49 10.59 8.29 14.27
N TRP A 50 11.13 9.08 13.32
CA TRP A 50 12.39 8.73 12.65
C TRP A 50 13.56 8.65 13.63
N PHE A 51 13.67 9.59 14.56
CA PHE A 51 14.70 9.55 15.60
C PHE A 51 14.55 8.35 16.54
N LYS A 52 13.32 7.92 16.83
CA LYS A 52 13.06 6.68 17.59
C LYS A 52 13.56 5.46 16.82
N LYS A 53 13.33 5.40 15.50
CA LYS A 53 13.83 4.35 14.61
C LYS A 53 15.37 4.33 14.53
N PHE A 54 16.00 5.49 14.42
CA PHE A 54 17.47 5.59 14.42
C PHE A 54 18.09 5.16 15.75
N LYS A 55 17.40 5.42 16.88
CA LYS A 55 17.82 4.92 18.20
C LYS A 55 17.77 3.40 18.33
N SER A 56 16.89 2.72 17.59
CA SER A 56 16.90 1.25 17.51
C SER A 56 17.92 0.71 16.51
N GLY A 57 18.76 1.56 15.91
CA GLY A 57 19.79 1.18 14.95
C GLY A 57 19.28 0.93 13.53
N ASP A 58 18.02 1.24 13.24
CA ASP A 58 17.45 1.10 11.91
C ASP A 58 17.51 2.44 11.17
N PHE A 59 18.33 2.49 10.12
CA PHE A 59 18.56 3.67 9.29
C PHE A 59 17.95 3.53 7.89
N ASP A 60 17.09 2.53 7.64
CA ASP A 60 16.42 2.40 6.35
C ASP A 60 15.34 3.48 6.21
N VAL A 61 15.63 4.44 5.33
CA VAL A 61 14.78 5.61 5.04
C VAL A 61 13.69 5.31 3.98
N ARG A 62 13.73 4.13 3.36
CA ARG A 62 12.72 3.70 2.38
C ARG A 62 11.37 3.54 3.07
N ASN A 63 10.30 3.68 2.28
CA ASN A 63 8.99 3.30 2.77
C ASN A 63 8.97 1.78 2.95
N GLU A 64 8.53 1.32 4.11
CA GLU A 64 8.20 -0.08 4.30
C GLU A 64 7.11 -0.47 3.30
N GLU A 65 7.17 -1.72 2.82
CA GLU A 65 6.09 -2.27 2.03
C GLU A 65 4.82 -2.21 2.87
N ARG A 66 3.87 -1.37 2.44
CA ARG A 66 2.55 -1.33 3.07
C ARG A 66 1.90 -2.68 2.79
N GLY A 67 1.76 -3.50 3.83
CA GLY A 67 1.02 -4.75 3.76
C GLY A 67 -0.33 -4.50 3.09
N LYS A 68 -0.70 -5.38 2.15
CA LYS A 68 -2.05 -5.34 1.58
C LYS A 68 -3.03 -5.67 2.71
N PRO A 69 -4.19 -4.98 2.79
CA PRO A 69 -5.23 -5.38 3.71
C PRO A 69 -5.53 -6.88 3.57
N PRO A 70 -5.80 -7.60 4.68
CA PRO A 70 -6.15 -9.01 4.62
C PRO A 70 -7.35 -9.19 3.68
N LYS A 71 -7.30 -10.24 2.85
CA LYS A 71 -8.43 -10.58 1.98
C LYS A 71 -9.59 -11.02 2.87
N LYS A 72 -10.78 -10.49 2.63
CA LYS A 72 -12.01 -10.88 3.35
C LYS A 72 -12.44 -12.33 3.05
N PHE A 73 -12.06 -12.85 1.88
CA PHE A 73 -12.34 -14.22 1.45
C PHE A 73 -11.22 -14.71 0.50
N THR A 74 -11.09 -16.03 0.36
CA THR A 74 -10.12 -16.73 -0.48
C THR A 74 -10.70 -17.07 -1.86
N ASP A 75 -9.84 -17.40 -2.83
CA ASP A 75 -10.33 -17.87 -4.14
C ASP A 75 -11.08 -19.19 -4.03
N ASN A 76 -10.74 -20.01 -3.04
CA ASN A 76 -11.39 -21.30 -2.82
C ASN A 76 -12.80 -21.12 -2.29
N GLU A 77 -13.04 -20.16 -1.39
CA GLU A 77 -14.39 -19.84 -0.89
C GLU A 77 -15.29 -19.33 -2.01
N LEU A 78 -14.79 -18.39 -2.84
CA LEU A 78 -15.55 -17.92 -4.00
C LEU A 78 -15.73 -19.03 -5.04
N GLN A 79 -14.76 -19.93 -5.19
CA GLN A 79 -14.88 -21.06 -6.10
C GLN A 79 -15.95 -22.05 -5.63
N ALA A 80 -16.02 -22.34 -4.33
CA ALA A 80 -17.00 -23.25 -3.75
C ALA A 80 -18.43 -22.73 -3.96
N LEU A 81 -18.68 -21.43 -3.77
CA LEU A 81 -19.99 -20.83 -4.04
C LEU A 81 -20.41 -20.97 -5.51
N LEU A 82 -19.45 -20.80 -6.44
CA LEU A 82 -19.71 -20.99 -7.87
C LEU A 82 -19.91 -22.47 -8.26
N ASP A 83 -19.30 -23.40 -7.51
CA ASP A 83 -19.45 -24.83 -7.75
C ASP A 83 -20.78 -25.35 -7.18
N GLU A 84 -21.30 -24.71 -6.13
CA GLU A 84 -22.63 -24.97 -5.56
C GLU A 84 -23.74 -24.44 -6.47
N ASP A 85 -23.63 -23.19 -6.96
CA ASP A 85 -24.58 -22.60 -7.89
C ASP A 85 -23.89 -21.61 -8.85
N ASP A 86 -23.73 -22.03 -10.11
CA ASP A 86 -23.09 -21.22 -11.14
C ASP A 86 -24.00 -20.13 -11.75
N THR A 87 -25.26 -20.05 -11.33
CA THR A 87 -26.23 -19.07 -11.83
C THR A 87 -26.33 -17.81 -10.97
N GLN A 88 -25.71 -17.81 -9.78
CA GLN A 88 -25.72 -16.67 -8.85
C GLN A 88 -25.18 -15.39 -9.48
N THR A 89 -25.81 -14.29 -9.11
CA THR A 89 -25.38 -12.94 -9.45
C THR A 89 -24.18 -12.52 -8.60
N GLN A 90 -23.40 -11.57 -9.10
CA GLN A 90 -22.29 -11.00 -8.34
C GLN A 90 -22.75 -10.27 -7.06
N GLN A 91 -24.02 -9.87 -6.98
CA GLN A 91 -24.60 -9.23 -5.80
C GLN A 91 -24.89 -10.27 -4.71
N GLU A 92 -25.49 -11.41 -5.05
CA GLU A 92 -25.74 -12.49 -4.09
C GLU A 92 -24.44 -13.05 -3.50
N LEU A 93 -23.41 -13.23 -4.33
CA LEU A 93 -22.08 -13.62 -3.88
C LEU A 93 -21.44 -12.57 -2.95
N ALA A 94 -21.70 -11.29 -3.21
CA ALA A 94 -21.20 -10.20 -2.39
C ALA A 94 -21.88 -10.18 -1.02
N ASP A 95 -23.19 -10.42 -0.97
CA ASP A 95 -23.97 -10.47 0.26
C ASP A 95 -23.54 -11.68 1.12
N GLN A 96 -23.34 -12.86 0.51
CA GLN A 96 -22.86 -14.06 1.20
C GLN A 96 -21.44 -13.90 1.79
N LEU A 97 -20.54 -13.23 1.06
CA LEU A 97 -19.16 -13.00 1.49
C LEU A 97 -18.98 -11.70 2.29
N ASN A 98 -20.07 -10.96 2.57
CA ASN A 98 -20.07 -9.67 3.24
C ASN A 98 -19.03 -8.68 2.66
N VAL A 99 -19.01 -8.60 1.33
CA VAL A 99 -18.15 -7.72 0.54
C VAL A 99 -18.98 -6.88 -0.42
N THR A 100 -18.35 -5.94 -1.11
CA THR A 100 -19.03 -5.21 -2.18
C THR A 100 -19.05 -6.02 -3.47
N GLN A 101 -20.09 -5.86 -4.28
CA GLN A 101 -20.20 -6.46 -5.62
C GLN A 101 -18.98 -6.14 -6.51
N LYS A 102 -18.41 -4.94 -6.38
CA LYS A 102 -17.14 -4.55 -7.04
C LYS A 102 -15.97 -5.47 -6.66
N THR A 103 -15.88 -5.90 -5.41
CA THR A 103 -14.83 -6.81 -4.94
C THR A 103 -14.96 -8.18 -5.61
N ILE A 104 -16.18 -8.71 -5.71
CA ILE A 104 -16.47 -9.96 -6.45
C ILE A 104 -16.09 -9.81 -7.92
N SER A 105 -16.51 -8.73 -8.56
CA SER A 105 -16.22 -8.46 -9.99
C SER A 105 -14.71 -8.43 -10.28
N ILE A 106 -13.93 -7.73 -9.45
CA ILE A 106 -12.47 -7.69 -9.56
C ILE A 106 -11.88 -9.09 -9.37
N ARG A 107 -12.40 -9.85 -8.40
CA ARG A 107 -11.85 -11.17 -8.08
C ARG A 107 -12.12 -12.21 -9.15
N LEU A 108 -13.35 -12.27 -9.67
CA LEU A 108 -13.72 -13.13 -10.80
C LEU A 108 -12.84 -12.87 -12.03
N LYS A 109 -12.58 -11.60 -12.35
CA LYS A 109 -11.64 -11.23 -13.43
C LYS A 109 -10.21 -11.70 -13.14
N ALA A 110 -9.74 -11.56 -11.91
CA ALA A 110 -8.41 -12.02 -11.52
C ALA A 110 -8.27 -13.55 -11.65
N MET A 111 -9.31 -14.30 -11.28
CA MET A 111 -9.42 -15.76 -11.45
C MET A 111 -9.63 -16.19 -12.91
N GLY A 112 -9.92 -15.25 -13.82
CA GLY A 112 -10.21 -15.55 -15.22
C GLY A 112 -11.59 -16.18 -15.44
N LYS A 113 -12.55 -15.93 -14.55
CA LYS A 113 -13.95 -16.37 -14.72
C LYS A 113 -14.69 -15.43 -15.67
N ILE A 114 -15.42 -15.99 -16.62
CA ILE A 114 -16.26 -15.27 -17.59
C ILE A 114 -17.67 -15.83 -17.54
N GLN A 115 -18.68 -14.96 -17.44
CA GLN A 115 -20.08 -15.34 -17.54
C GLN A 115 -20.45 -15.53 -19.00
N LYS A 116 -20.96 -16.71 -19.36
CA LYS A 116 -21.61 -16.99 -20.64
C LYS A 116 -23.01 -17.47 -20.32
N VAL A 117 -24.04 -16.73 -20.75
CA VAL A 117 -25.49 -17.04 -20.59
C VAL A 117 -25.77 -18.08 -19.48
N GLY A 118 -25.82 -17.60 -18.24
CA GLY A 118 -26.13 -18.41 -17.05
C GLY A 118 -25.02 -19.25 -16.45
N LYS A 119 -23.83 -19.37 -17.07
CA LYS A 119 -22.73 -20.22 -16.56
C LYS A 119 -21.37 -19.55 -16.59
N TRP A 120 -20.55 -19.79 -15.58
CA TRP A 120 -19.17 -19.29 -15.51
C TRP A 120 -18.17 -20.30 -16.06
N LYS A 121 -17.21 -19.87 -16.87
CA LYS A 121 -16.10 -20.72 -17.37
C LYS A 121 -14.74 -20.08 -17.08
N THR A 122 -13.71 -20.92 -16.91
CA THR A 122 -12.32 -20.48 -16.77
C THR A 122 -11.74 -20.13 -18.13
N ALA A 123 -11.14 -18.94 -18.24
CA ALA A 123 -10.39 -18.53 -19.40
C ALA A 123 -8.93 -19.00 -19.25
N ARG A 124 -8.45 -19.82 -20.20
CA ARG A 124 -7.04 -20.22 -20.27
C ARG A 124 -6.20 -18.99 -20.62
N LYS A 125 -5.35 -18.52 -19.70
CA LYS A 125 -4.35 -17.48 -20.01
C LYS A 125 -3.20 -18.13 -20.77
N SER A 126 -3.08 -17.85 -22.07
CA SER A 126 -1.80 -18.08 -22.77
C SER A 126 -0.75 -17.17 -22.13
N LYS A 127 0.31 -17.78 -21.58
CA LYS A 127 1.49 -17.04 -21.13
C LYS A 127 2.22 -16.56 -22.39
N ASN A 128 2.03 -15.29 -22.76
CA ASN A 128 2.94 -14.64 -23.69
C ASN A 128 4.18 -14.25 -22.89
N HIS A 129 5.24 -15.05 -23.02
CA HIS A 129 6.59 -14.64 -22.65
C HIS A 129 7.17 -13.83 -23.81
N LEU A 130 7.42 -12.55 -23.57
CA LEU A 130 8.38 -11.72 -24.31
C LEU A 130 9.54 -11.44 -23.36
#